data_AF-A0A8H8BY29-F1
#
_entry.id   AF-A0A8H8BY29-F1
#
_cell.length_a   1.000
_cell.length_b   1.000
_cell.length_c   1.000
_cell.angle_alpha   90.00
_cell.angle_beta   90.00
_cell.angle_gamma   90.00
#
_symmetry.space_group_name_H-M   'P 1'
#
loop_
_entity.id
_entity.type
_entity.pdbx_description
1 polymer ?
#
loop_
_entity_poly.entity_id
_entity_poly.type
_entity_poly.pdbx_seq_one_letter_code
_entity_poly.pdbx_strand_id
1 'polypeptide(L)'
;MLANTSVVVSTFAVLYKALCHGFVSIGSLALIVFDEAHNYIRRSPSSKIMTDFYWPEKHSRHHVPHILGLTASPAISSKTEAMGTLESVLDSVYKSPHI
;
A
#
# COMPACT_ATOMS: atom_id res chain seq x y z
N MET A 1 15.12 -13.32 7.81
CA MET A 1 14.95 -12.49 9.02
C MET A 1 15.65 -11.17 8.77
N LEU A 2 14.91 -10.07 8.55
CA LEU A 2 15.47 -8.72 8.37
C LEU A 2 15.86 -8.15 9.75
N ALA A 3 16.78 -8.81 10.44
CA ALA A 3 17.35 -8.29 11.68
C ALA A 3 18.24 -7.09 11.32
N ASN A 4 17.96 -5.90 11.85
CA ASN A 4 18.66 -4.62 11.66
C ASN A 4 18.31 -3.74 10.45
N THR A 5 17.28 -4.02 9.66
CA THR A 5 16.85 -3.07 8.62
C THR A 5 15.57 -2.34 9.04
N SER A 6 15.72 -1.09 9.49
CA SER A 6 14.58 -0.24 9.86
C SER A 6 13.80 0.27 8.62
N VAL A 7 14.45 0.36 7.46
CA VAL A 7 13.85 0.85 6.21
C VAL A 7 14.33 0.04 5.02
N VAL A 8 13.38 -0.49 4.24
CA VAL A 8 13.64 -1.16 2.96
C VAL A 8 12.98 -0.36 1.85
N VAL A 9 13.75 -0.01 0.82
CA VAL A 9 13.24 0.64 -0.39
C VAL A 9 13.30 -0.37 -1.53
N SER A 10 12.17 -0.61 -2.18
CA SER A 10 12.07 -1.57 -3.29
C SER A 10 10.97 -1.18 -4.25
N THR A 11 11.07 -1.65 -5.49
CA THR A 11 9.96 -1.55 -6.43
C THR A 11 8.82 -2.49 -6.02
N PHE A 12 7.60 -2.16 -6.45
CA PHE A 12 6.41 -2.97 -6.18
C PHE A 12 6.61 -4.47 -6.50
N ALA A 13 7.19 -4.77 -7.66
CA ALA A 13 7.37 -6.15 -8.12
C ALA A 13 8.33 -6.95 -7.23
N VAL A 14 9.38 -6.31 -6.69
CA VAL A 14 10.34 -6.96 -5.79
C VAL A 14 9.69 -7.28 -4.46
N LEU A 15 8.97 -6.32 -3.87
CA LEU A 15 8.24 -6.54 -2.63
C LEU A 15 7.17 -7.64 -2.77
N TYR A 16 6.39 -7.61 -3.86
CA TYR A 16 5.37 -8.61 -4.13
C TYR A 16 5.98 -10.03 -4.21
N LYS A 17 7.09 -10.20 -4.94
CA LYS A 17 7.78 -11.50 -5.00
C LYS A 17 8.32 -11.91 -3.63
N ALA A 18 8.87 -10.98 -2.85
CA ALA A 18 9.38 -11.28 -1.51
C ALA A 18 8.27 -11.79 -0.57
N LEU A 19 7.06 -11.23 -0.67
CA LEU A 19 5.86 -11.71 0.04
C LEU A 19 5.41 -13.09 -0.47
N CYS A 20 5.30 -13.27 -1.81
CA CYS A 20 4.90 -14.56 -2.40
C CYS A 20 5.83 -15.72 -2.03
N HIS A 21 7.14 -15.47 -1.99
CA HIS A 21 8.13 -16.49 -1.65
C HIS A 21 8.35 -16.63 -0.13
N GLY A 22 7.65 -15.85 0.70
CA GLY A 22 7.76 -15.92 2.17
C GLY A 22 9.06 -15.36 2.74
N PHE A 23 9.84 -14.61 1.96
CA PHE A 23 11.05 -13.93 2.45
C PHE A 23 10.71 -12.80 3.42
N VAL A 24 9.55 -12.16 3.20
CA VAL A 24 8.97 -11.13 4.05
C VAL A 24 7.54 -11.54 4.36
N SER A 25 7.12 -11.40 5.61
CA SER A 25 5.71 -11.51 5.98
C SER A 25 5.10 -10.12 6.07
N ILE A 26 3.90 -9.93 5.52
CA ILE A 26 3.22 -8.63 5.58
C ILE A 26 3.02 -8.18 7.03
N GLY A 27 2.70 -9.10 7.96
CA GLY A 27 2.51 -8.77 9.37
C GLY A 27 3.80 -8.42 10.12
N SER A 28 4.98 -8.65 9.53
CA SER A 28 6.26 -8.21 10.09
C SER A 28 6.60 -6.75 9.74
N LEU A 29 5.84 -6.12 8.85
CA LEU A 29 6.03 -4.73 8.44
C LEU A 29 5.22 -3.80 9.34
N ALA A 30 5.79 -2.66 9.71
CA ALA A 30 5.10 -1.64 10.49
C ALA A 30 4.41 -0.57 9.61
N LEU A 31 5.04 -0.21 8.49
CA LEU A 31 4.57 0.81 7.55
C LEU A 31 4.98 0.45 6.12
N ILE A 32 4.07 0.63 5.17
CA ILE A 32 4.35 0.58 3.73
C ILE A 32 4.04 1.95 3.13
N VAL A 33 5.02 2.51 2.42
CA VAL A 33 4.87 3.78 1.71
C VAL A 33 4.76 3.51 0.21
N PHE A 34 3.64 3.90 -0.39
CA PHE A 34 3.42 3.82 -1.83
C PHE A 34 3.68 5.18 -2.47
N ASP A 35 4.73 5.27 -3.27
CA ASP A 35 4.98 6.43 -4.13
C ASP A 35 4.12 6.35 -5.40
N GLU A 36 3.68 7.50 -5.92
CA GLU A 36 2.73 7.64 -7.02
C GLU A 36 1.43 6.83 -6.87
N ALA A 37 0.78 6.96 -5.70
CA ALA A 37 -0.46 6.26 -5.35
C ALA A 37 -1.61 6.45 -6.37
N HIS A 38 -1.57 7.50 -7.20
CA HIS A 38 -2.53 7.71 -8.29
C HIS A 38 -2.56 6.57 -9.33
N ASN A 39 -1.46 5.83 -9.50
CA ASN A 39 -1.38 4.68 -10.40
C ASN A 39 -2.21 3.47 -9.90
N TYR A 40 -2.60 3.43 -8.62
CA TYR A 40 -3.34 2.31 -8.03
C TYR A 40 -4.85 2.37 -8.33
N ILE A 41 -5.39 3.56 -8.63
CA ILE A 41 -6.84 3.77 -8.87
C ILE A 41 -7.32 3.06 -10.14
N ARG A 42 -6.45 2.83 -11.12
CA ARG A 42 -6.84 2.34 -12.46
C ARG A 42 -6.76 0.81 -12.63
N ARG A 43 -6.94 0.00 -11.58
CA ARG A 43 -6.75 -1.47 -11.63
C ARG A 43 -5.34 -1.86 -12.11
N SER A 44 -4.33 -1.18 -11.59
CA SER A 44 -2.94 -1.53 -11.88
C SER A 44 -2.55 -2.79 -11.10
N PRO A 45 -1.67 -3.66 -11.65
CA PRO A 45 -1.07 -4.80 -10.95
C PRO A 45 -0.44 -4.45 -9.58
N SER A 46 -0.27 -3.16 -9.29
CA SER A 46 0.17 -2.63 -8.01
C SER A 46 -0.82 -2.86 -6.84
N SER A 47 -2.11 -3.11 -7.06
CA SER A 47 -3.05 -3.40 -5.96
C SER A 47 -2.91 -4.80 -5.35
N LYS A 48 -2.11 -5.70 -5.96
CA LYS A 48 -2.03 -7.11 -5.56
C LYS A 48 -1.49 -7.34 -4.16
N ILE A 49 -0.57 -6.49 -3.69
CA ILE A 49 -0.08 -6.59 -2.29
C ILE A 49 -1.25 -6.38 -1.31
N MET A 50 -2.13 -5.41 -1.61
CA MET A 50 -3.29 -5.14 -0.77
C MET A 50 -4.29 -6.30 -0.82
N THR A 51 -4.65 -6.79 -2.01
CA THR A 51 -5.67 -7.84 -2.15
C THR A 51 -5.20 -9.21 -1.67
N ASP A 52 -3.94 -9.56 -1.92
CA ASP A 52 -3.47 -10.94 -1.76
C ASP A 52 -2.81 -11.17 -0.39
N PHE A 53 -2.30 -10.12 0.25
CA PHE A 53 -1.60 -10.22 1.54
C PHE A 53 -2.22 -9.34 2.61
N TYR A 54 -2.50 -8.06 2.32
CA TYR A 54 -2.98 -7.13 3.35
C TYR A 54 -4.39 -7.44 3.86
N TRP A 55 -5.37 -7.46 2.94
CA TRP A 55 -6.78 -7.66 3.30
C TRP A 55 -7.04 -9.02 3.94
N PRO A 56 -6.50 -10.15 3.46
CA PRO A 56 -6.69 -11.45 4.11
C PRO A 56 -6.19 -11.46 5.57
N GLU A 57 -5.03 -10.87 5.84
CA GLU A 57 -4.47 -10.78 7.19
C GLU A 57 -5.29 -9.84 8.08
N LYS A 58 -5.74 -8.71 7.54
CA LYS A 58 -6.62 -7.76 8.25
C LYS A 58 -7.96 -8.40 8.63
N HIS A 59 -8.59 -9.14 7.71
CA HIS A 59 -9.85 -9.85 7.99
C HIS A 59 -9.67 -10.96 9.03
N SER A 60 -8.49 -11.59 9.05
CA SER A 60 -8.12 -12.59 10.05
C SER A 60 -7.75 -11.99 11.42
N ARG A 61 -7.85 -10.66 11.58
CA ARG A 61 -7.46 -9.89 12.78
C ARG A 61 -5.99 -10.04 13.16
N HIS A 62 -5.14 -10.34 12.19
CA HIS A 62 -3.70 -10.31 12.38
C HIS A 62 -3.15 -8.89 12.25
N HIS A 63 -1.92 -8.69 12.72
CA HIS A 63 -1.23 -7.42 12.56
C HIS A 63 -0.97 -7.14 11.07
N VAL A 64 -1.30 -5.94 10.64
CA VAL A 64 -1.04 -5.44 9.28
C VAL A 64 -0.32 -4.10 9.36
N PRO A 65 0.55 -3.78 8.38
CA PRO A 65 1.28 -2.51 8.38
C PRO A 65 0.31 -1.33 8.22
N HIS A 66 0.73 -0.15 8.66
CA HIS A 66 0.07 1.07 8.22
C HIS A 66 0.40 1.32 6.75
N ILE A 67 -0.53 1.90 5.99
CA ILE A 67 -0.32 2.27 4.60
C ILE A 67 -0.25 3.79 4.49
N LEU A 68 0.74 4.29 3.76
CA LEU A 68 0.90 5.71 3.43
C LEU A 68 1.05 5.87 1.92
N GLY A 69 0.08 6.50 1.26
CA GLY A 69 0.18 6.84 -0.16
C GLY A 69 0.69 8.26 -0.37
N LEU A 70 1.76 8.42 -1.16
CA LEU A 70 2.28 9.69 -1.64
C LEU A 70 1.95 9.85 -3.13
N THR A 71 1.49 11.03 -3.54
CA THR A 71 1.28 11.35 -4.97
C THR A 71 1.45 12.84 -5.19
N ALA A 72 2.26 13.22 -6.19
CA ALA A 72 2.49 14.62 -6.56
C ALA A 72 1.38 15.18 -7.46
N SER A 73 0.63 14.30 -8.13
CA SER A 73 -0.49 14.67 -8.99
C SER A 73 -1.81 14.28 -8.34
N PRO A 74 -2.65 15.25 -7.94
CA PRO A 74 -4.06 15.01 -7.71
C PRO A 74 -4.76 14.96 -9.07
N ALA A 75 -4.42 13.99 -9.92
CA ALA A 75 -5.13 13.73 -11.18
C ALA A 75 -6.48 13.07 -10.87
N ILE A 76 -7.33 13.79 -10.13
CA ILE A 76 -8.67 13.37 -9.75
C ILE A 76 -9.63 14.13 -10.67
N SER A 77 -9.83 13.60 -11.88
CA SER A 77 -10.87 14.09 -12.79
C SER A 77 -12.31 13.75 -12.31
N SER A 78 -12.48 13.12 -11.15
CA SER A 78 -13.78 12.84 -10.50
C SER A 78 -13.64 12.88 -8.97
N LYS A 79 -13.78 14.09 -8.42
CA LYS A 79 -13.21 14.58 -7.14
C LYS A 79 -13.67 13.92 -5.83
N THR A 80 -14.57 12.93 -5.83
CA THR A 80 -15.12 12.39 -4.56
C THR A 80 -15.16 10.86 -4.53
N GLU A 81 -15.68 10.23 -5.59
CA GLU A 81 -15.77 8.76 -5.64
C GLU A 81 -14.40 8.09 -5.76
N ALA A 82 -13.49 8.69 -6.53
CA ALA A 82 -12.13 8.17 -6.69
C ALA A 82 -11.32 8.25 -5.38
N MET A 83 -11.59 9.26 -4.54
CA MET A 83 -10.94 9.40 -3.24
C MET A 83 -11.44 8.35 -2.25
N GLY A 84 -12.76 8.19 -2.10
CA GLY A 84 -13.32 7.15 -1.23
C GLY A 84 -12.94 5.74 -1.68
N THR A 85 -12.82 5.50 -2.98
CA THR A 85 -12.33 4.22 -3.51
C THR A 85 -10.86 4.00 -3.16
N LEU A 86 -10.01 5.03 -3.26
CA LEU A 86 -8.60 4.92 -2.92
C LEU A 86 -8.39 4.66 -1.43
N GLU A 87 -9.11 5.39 -0.57
CA GLU A 87 -9.04 5.19 0.89
C GLU A 87 -9.50 3.78 1.28
N SER A 88 -10.58 3.30 0.64
CA SER A 88 -11.09 1.94 0.84
C SER A 88 -10.13 0.87 0.34
N VAL A 89 -9.43 1.08 -0.79
CA VAL A 89 -8.50 0.08 -1.34
C VAL A 89 -7.18 0.03 -0.58
N LEU A 90 -6.63 1.19 -0.22
CA LEU A 90 -5.33 1.31 0.44
C LEU A 90 -5.42 1.24 1.96
N ASP A 91 -6.62 1.31 2.54
CA ASP A 91 -6.79 1.43 3.99
C ASP A 91 -5.98 2.59 4.59
N SER A 92 -5.92 3.69 3.85
CA SER A 92 -5.13 4.88 4.19
C SER A 92 -5.98 6.12 4.01
N VAL A 93 -5.84 7.08 4.91
CA VAL A 93 -6.48 8.39 4.77
C VAL A 93 -5.72 9.20 3.73
N TYR A 94 -6.44 9.73 2.73
CA TYR A 94 -5.85 10.67 1.79
C TYR A 94 -5.73 12.04 2.45
N LYS A 95 -4.50 12.55 2.58
CA LYS A 95 -4.24 13.91 3.06
C LYS A 95 -3.45 14.68 2.01
N SER A 96 -4.07 15.65 1.36
CA SER A 96 -3.35 16.65 0.57
C SER A 96 -2.67 17.63 1.52
N PRO A 97 -1.37 17.94 1.36
CA PRO A 97 -0.74 19.02 2.11
C PRO A 97 -1.47 20.32 1.78
N HIS A 98 -2.18 20.87 2.77
CA HIS A 98 -2.68 22.23 2.74
C HIS A 98 -1.54 23.15 3.14
N ILE A 99 -1.17 24.07 2.24
CA ILE A 99 -0.34 25.24 2.55
C ILE A 99 -1.25 26.32 3.15
#